data_AF-A0A556C576-F1
#
_entry.id   AF-A0A556C576-F1
#
_cell.length_a   1.000
_cell.length_b   1.000
_cell.length_c   1.000
_cell.angle_alpha   90.00
_cell.angle_beta   90.00
_cell.angle_gamma   90.00
#
_symmetry.space_group_name_H-M   'P 1'
#
loop_
_entity.id
_entity.type
_entity.pdbx_description
1 polymer ?
#
loop_
_entity_poly.entity_id
_entity_poly.type
_entity_poly.pdbx_seq_one_letter_code
_entity_poly.pdbx_strand_id
1 'polypeptide(L)'
;MAADVRPFIADAQRIQKQTGIPASIILGQIIFESSGKYPGGLSGLAYNNKNLFGIKGKGTAGTANMWSKEYDAGGNRVSDFRSYNSYTESLNDHARLLQTDRYAKHLKNAKSVEDFARGIIAGGYATDPNYANQLIGIIKSNGLTKYDDGSYTFTGGAVSGGSTGGGSFMTPLFGAIIRGLLFILCVIGALLLFANAFPSVEQTVKKVTA
;
A
#
# COMPACT_ATOMS: atom_id res chain seq x y z
N MET A 1 -8.54 8.79 -9.16
CA MET A 1 -9.24 7.53 -9.47
C MET A 1 -8.66 6.45 -8.57
N ALA A 2 -9.45 5.47 -8.15
CA ALA A 2 -8.89 4.32 -7.42
C ALA A 2 -8.02 3.47 -8.35
N ALA A 3 -6.96 2.86 -7.82
CA ALA A 3 -6.10 1.96 -8.59
C ALA A 3 -6.89 0.73 -9.09
N ASP A 4 -6.76 0.41 -10.37
CA ASP A 4 -7.24 -0.84 -10.96
C ASP A 4 -6.30 -1.97 -10.54
N VAL A 5 -6.78 -2.83 -9.65
CA VAL A 5 -6.00 -3.93 -9.10
C VAL A 5 -6.02 -5.20 -9.93
N ARG A 6 -6.84 -5.27 -11.00
CA ARG A 6 -6.95 -6.48 -11.84
C ARG A 6 -5.61 -7.00 -12.36
N PRO A 7 -4.66 -6.16 -12.79
CA PRO A 7 -3.35 -6.62 -13.24
C PRO A 7 -2.49 -7.29 -12.15
N PHE A 8 -2.80 -7.08 -10.86
CA PHE A 8 -1.97 -7.53 -9.74
C PHE A 8 -2.55 -8.76 -9.02
N ILE A 9 -3.75 -9.22 -9.38
CA ILE A 9 -4.45 -10.31 -8.68
C ILE A 9 -3.62 -11.60 -8.69
N ALA A 10 -3.09 -11.99 -9.86
CA ALA A 10 -2.35 -13.25 -10.00
C ALA A 10 -1.09 -13.27 -9.13
N ASP A 11 -0.35 -12.15 -9.07
CA ASP A 11 0.82 -12.02 -8.21
C ASP A 11 0.45 -11.98 -6.72
N ALA A 12 -0.62 -11.28 -6.34
CA ALA A 12 -1.10 -11.25 -4.96
C ALA A 12 -1.50 -12.65 -4.48
N GLN A 13 -2.22 -13.41 -5.29
CA GLN A 13 -2.60 -14.80 -5.00
C GLN A 13 -1.39 -15.74 -4.92
N ARG A 14 -0.41 -15.56 -5.81
CA ARG A 14 0.85 -16.29 -5.75
C ARG A 14 1.59 -16.02 -4.43
N ILE A 15 1.69 -14.75 -4.04
CA ILE A 15 2.34 -14.34 -2.79
C ILE A 15 1.58 -14.92 -1.59
N GLN A 16 0.25 -14.91 -1.60
CA GLN A 16 -0.55 -15.52 -0.53
C GLN A 16 -0.21 -17.00 -0.37
N LYS A 17 -0.21 -17.78 -1.45
CA LYS A 17 0.15 -19.20 -1.40
C LYS A 17 1.55 -19.45 -0.84
N GLN A 18 2.48 -18.52 -1.09
CA GLN A 18 3.88 -18.64 -0.67
C GLN A 18 4.12 -18.21 0.78
N THR A 19 3.37 -17.23 1.28
CA THR A 19 3.71 -16.52 2.53
C THR A 19 2.60 -16.55 3.58
N GLY A 20 1.37 -16.84 3.17
CA GLY A 20 0.17 -16.67 3.98
C GLY A 20 -0.32 -15.23 4.12
N ILE A 21 0.33 -14.24 3.49
CA ILE A 21 -0.17 -12.86 3.47
C ILE A 21 -1.41 -12.80 2.55
N PRO A 22 -2.59 -12.37 3.03
CA PRO A 22 -3.81 -12.40 2.21
C PRO A 22 -3.67 -11.57 0.93
N ALA A 23 -4.14 -12.08 -0.20
CA ALA A 23 -4.17 -11.33 -1.45
C ALA A 23 -4.97 -10.04 -1.29
N SER A 24 -6.07 -10.08 -0.53
CA SER A 24 -6.89 -8.92 -0.18
C SER A 24 -6.10 -7.82 0.56
N ILE A 25 -5.17 -8.17 1.44
CA ILE A 25 -4.28 -7.21 2.11
C ILE A 25 -3.37 -6.53 1.08
N ILE A 26 -2.72 -7.31 0.22
CA ILE A 26 -1.80 -6.79 -0.80
C ILE A 26 -2.55 -5.84 -1.75
N LEU A 27 -3.68 -6.29 -2.31
CA LEU A 27 -4.49 -5.50 -3.24
C LEU A 27 -5.10 -4.27 -2.56
N GLY A 28 -5.54 -4.40 -1.31
CA GLY A 28 -6.05 -3.29 -0.51
C GLY A 28 -4.99 -2.20 -0.28
N GLN A 29 -3.76 -2.60 0.03
CA GLN A 29 -2.64 -1.66 0.16
C GLN A 29 -2.27 -1.03 -1.17
N ILE A 30 -2.34 -1.74 -2.31
CA ILE A 30 -2.16 -1.10 -3.63
C ILE A 30 -3.17 0.04 -3.81
N ILE A 31 -4.46 -0.19 -3.53
CA ILE A 31 -5.48 0.87 -3.65
C ILE A 31 -5.16 2.04 -2.70
N PHE A 32 -4.80 1.74 -1.45
CA PHE A 32 -4.55 2.76 -0.44
C PHE A 32 -3.31 3.61 -0.78
N GLU A 33 -2.20 2.96 -1.12
CA GLU A 33 -0.88 3.58 -1.26
C GLU A 33 -0.64 4.19 -2.66
N SER A 34 -1.32 3.66 -3.68
CA SER A 34 -0.96 3.97 -5.07
C SER A 34 -2.08 4.54 -5.94
N SER A 35 -3.25 4.86 -5.41
CA SER A 35 -4.30 5.51 -6.20
C SER A 35 -3.88 6.91 -6.69
N GLY A 36 -4.29 7.28 -7.91
CA GLY A 36 -3.88 8.54 -8.54
C GLY A 36 -4.56 8.86 -9.87
N LYS A 37 -3.84 9.56 -10.75
CA LYS A 37 -4.33 10.10 -12.04
C LYS A 37 -3.68 9.47 -13.28
N TYR A 38 -2.67 8.62 -13.11
CA TYR A 38 -1.99 7.96 -14.21
C TYR A 38 -2.80 6.73 -14.69
N PRO A 39 -2.48 6.15 -15.86
CA PRO A 39 -3.19 4.98 -16.37
C PRO A 39 -3.32 3.85 -15.33
N GLY A 40 -4.46 3.17 -15.35
CA GLY A 40 -4.82 2.20 -14.31
C GLY A 40 -5.17 2.84 -12.96
N GLY A 41 -5.37 4.15 -12.89
CA GLY A 41 -5.70 4.85 -11.64
C GLY A 41 -4.53 4.93 -10.66
N LEU A 42 -3.30 4.87 -11.16
CA LEU A 42 -2.09 4.85 -10.33
C LEU A 42 -1.55 6.26 -10.02
N SER A 43 -0.76 6.36 -8.97
CA SER A 43 0.04 7.53 -8.62
C SER A 43 1.24 7.64 -9.56
N GLY A 44 1.87 8.82 -9.62
CA GLY A 44 3.06 9.00 -10.46
C GLY A 44 4.24 8.13 -10.02
N LEU A 45 4.39 7.90 -8.71
CA LEU A 45 5.41 7.01 -8.16
C LEU A 45 5.15 5.56 -8.59
N ALA A 46 3.91 5.10 -8.44
CA ALA A 46 3.53 3.75 -8.84
C ALA A 46 3.64 3.55 -10.36
N TYR A 47 3.16 4.49 -11.17
CA TYR A 47 3.17 4.36 -12.63
C TYR A 47 4.58 4.44 -13.22
N ASN A 48 5.36 5.48 -12.87
CA ASN A 48 6.66 5.73 -13.51
C ASN A 48 7.79 4.87 -12.93
N ASN A 49 7.72 4.51 -11.64
CA ASN A 49 8.79 3.80 -10.93
C ASN A 49 8.39 2.39 -10.49
N LYS A 50 7.16 1.97 -10.82
CA LYS A 50 6.59 0.66 -10.48
C LYS A 50 6.53 0.40 -8.97
N ASN A 51 6.56 1.45 -8.16
CA ASN A 51 6.54 1.35 -6.69
C ASN A 51 5.11 1.52 -6.17
N LEU A 52 4.43 0.39 -5.97
CA LEU A 52 3.02 0.31 -5.61
C LEU A 52 2.75 0.63 -4.12
N PHE A 53 3.78 0.62 -3.28
CA PHE A 53 3.64 0.65 -1.81
C PHE A 53 4.39 1.82 -1.15
N GLY A 54 4.94 2.75 -1.94
CA GLY A 54 5.66 3.90 -1.43
C GLY A 54 6.93 3.54 -0.64
N ILE A 55 7.56 2.39 -0.94
CA ILE A 55 8.72 1.92 -0.17
C ILE A 55 9.92 2.85 -0.43
N LYS A 56 10.51 3.39 0.63
CA LYS A 56 11.69 4.26 0.58
C LYS A 56 13.00 3.47 0.35
N GLY A 57 14.01 4.14 -0.22
CA GLY A 57 15.35 3.61 -0.46
C GLY A 57 15.68 3.34 -1.93
N LYS A 58 16.55 2.35 -2.19
CA LYS A 58 17.00 1.94 -3.53
C LYS A 58 16.42 0.58 -3.90
N GLY A 59 15.70 0.52 -5.01
CA GLY A 59 15.15 -0.70 -5.59
C GLY A 59 16.03 -1.24 -6.73
N THR A 60 15.52 -2.26 -7.41
CA THR A 60 16.18 -2.96 -8.52
C THR A 60 16.40 -2.09 -9.77
N ALA A 61 15.62 -1.02 -9.94
CA ALA A 61 15.81 0.00 -10.98
C ALA A 61 16.39 1.32 -10.42
N GLY A 62 16.95 1.29 -9.22
CA GLY A 62 17.51 2.47 -8.56
C GLY A 62 16.51 3.20 -7.67
N THR A 63 16.56 4.53 -7.71
CA THR A 63 15.85 5.41 -6.78
C THR A 63 15.14 6.52 -7.52
N ALA A 64 13.90 6.80 -7.12
CA ALA A 64 13.14 7.97 -7.51
C ALA A 64 13.25 9.04 -6.42
N ASN A 65 13.86 10.17 -6.76
CA ASN A 65 13.84 11.35 -5.90
C ASN A 65 12.52 12.09 -6.10
N MET A 66 11.67 12.06 -5.08
CA MET A 66 10.36 12.69 -5.12
C MET A 66 10.28 13.74 -4.04
N TRP A 67 9.68 14.88 -4.37
CA TRP A 67 9.22 15.82 -3.37
C TRP A 67 8.24 15.11 -2.44
N SER A 68 8.67 14.90 -1.22
CA SER A 68 7.85 14.47 -0.10
C SER A 68 7.27 15.71 0.58
N LYS A 69 6.04 15.60 1.07
CA LYS A 69 5.50 16.63 1.96
C LYS A 69 6.09 16.52 3.36
N GLU A 70 6.76 15.42 3.67
CA GLU A 70 7.48 15.19 4.93
C GLU A 70 8.88 15.79 4.88
N TYR A 71 9.33 16.28 6.04
CA TYR A 71 10.73 16.57 6.28
C TYR A 71 11.45 15.30 6.73
N ASP A 72 12.60 15.00 6.14
CA ASP A 72 13.54 14.03 6.71
C ASP A 72 14.13 14.56 8.04
N ALA A 73 14.97 13.75 8.69
CA ALA A 73 15.63 14.14 9.93
C ALA A 73 16.54 15.38 9.79
N GLY A 74 16.93 15.73 8.55
CA GLY A 74 17.74 16.90 8.22
C GLY A 74 16.94 18.10 7.71
N GLY A 75 15.60 18.04 7.67
CA GLY A 75 14.77 19.14 7.17
C GLY A 75 14.68 19.23 5.65
N ASN A 76 15.02 18.17 4.90
CA ASN A 76 14.76 18.11 3.46
C ASN A 76 13.38 17.55 3.15
N ARG A 77 12.73 18.11 2.13
CA ARG A 77 11.42 17.67 1.63
C ARG A 77 11.55 16.72 0.44
N VAL A 78 12.70 16.10 0.26
CA VAL A 78 12.92 15.12 -0.79
C VAL A 78 13.13 13.77 -0.11
N SER A 79 12.45 12.75 -0.60
CA SER A 79 12.65 11.39 -0.12
C SER A 79 13.00 10.49 -1.30
N ASP A 80 13.93 9.59 -1.03
CA ASP A 80 14.32 8.53 -1.94
C ASP A 80 13.32 7.38 -1.86
N PHE A 81 12.64 7.10 -2.96
CA PHE A 81 11.75 5.96 -3.12
C PHE A 81 12.40 4.89 -4.01
N ARG A 82 12.14 3.62 -3.71
CA ARG A 82 12.60 2.51 -4.54
C ARG A 82 11.99 2.63 -5.94
N SER A 83 12.78 2.37 -6.96
CA SER A 83 12.30 2.13 -8.32
C SER A 83 12.51 0.67 -8.70
N TYR A 84 11.57 0.09 -9.45
CA TYR A 84 11.62 -1.32 -9.83
C TYR A 84 11.55 -1.52 -11.34
N ASN A 85 12.12 -2.61 -11.84
CA ASN A 85 12.05 -2.98 -13.25
C ASN A 85 10.67 -3.55 -13.61
N SER A 86 9.91 -4.06 -12.64
CA SER A 86 8.54 -4.57 -12.83
C SER A 86 7.66 -4.34 -11.60
N TYR A 87 6.33 -4.39 -11.79
CA TYR A 87 5.38 -4.37 -10.66
C TYR A 87 5.51 -5.63 -9.79
N THR A 88 5.81 -6.78 -10.40
CA THR A 88 6.08 -8.04 -9.69
C THR A 88 7.26 -7.91 -8.72
N GLU A 89 8.31 -7.17 -9.09
CA GLU A 89 9.41 -6.86 -8.16
C GLU A 89 8.93 -6.05 -6.96
N SER A 90 8.09 -5.02 -7.18
CA SER A 90 7.50 -4.24 -6.07
C SER A 90 6.60 -5.07 -5.17
N LEU A 91 5.80 -5.98 -5.74
CA LEU A 91 4.92 -6.90 -5.00
C LEU A 91 5.74 -7.87 -4.13
N ASN A 92 6.77 -8.47 -4.71
CA ASN A 92 7.64 -9.39 -3.99
C ASN A 92 8.44 -8.66 -2.90
N ASP A 93 8.84 -7.42 -3.13
CA ASP A 93 9.57 -6.62 -2.15
C ASP A 93 8.71 -6.22 -0.95
N HIS A 94 7.46 -5.85 -1.21
CA HIS A 94 6.48 -5.63 -0.15
C HIS A 94 6.23 -6.91 0.68
N ALA A 95 6.08 -8.06 0.03
CA ALA A 95 5.92 -9.33 0.74
C ALA A 95 7.15 -9.68 1.60
N ARG A 96 8.37 -9.38 1.14
CA ARG A 96 9.58 -9.54 1.95
C ARG A 96 9.63 -8.56 3.13
N LEU A 97 9.19 -7.31 2.93
CA LEU A 97 9.09 -6.32 4.01
C LEU A 97 8.21 -6.85 5.15
N LEU A 98 7.01 -7.38 4.84
CA LEU A 98 6.09 -7.93 5.83
C LEU A 98 6.59 -9.22 6.51
N GLN A 99 7.61 -9.86 5.93
CA GLN A 99 8.27 -11.02 6.52
C GLN A 99 9.45 -10.69 7.43
N THR A 100 9.90 -9.44 7.47
CA THR A 100 10.92 -9.03 8.44
C THR A 100 10.39 -9.17 9.87
N ASP A 101 11.28 -9.42 10.84
CA ASP A 101 10.91 -9.60 12.26
C ASP A 101 10.05 -8.47 12.81
N ARG A 102 10.25 -7.25 12.28
CA ARG A 102 9.45 -6.06 12.61
C ARG A 102 7.95 -6.31 12.46
N TYR A 103 7.52 -6.97 11.38
CA TYR A 103 6.12 -7.25 11.08
C TYR A 103 5.75 -8.70 11.43
N ALA A 104 6.60 -9.66 11.08
CA ALA A 104 6.33 -11.09 11.25
C ALA A 104 5.93 -11.47 12.70
N LYS A 105 6.53 -10.83 13.71
CA LYS A 105 6.18 -11.07 15.12
C LYS A 105 4.73 -10.74 15.48
N HIS A 106 4.10 -9.82 14.74
CA HIS A 106 2.70 -9.44 14.88
C HIS A 106 1.77 -10.22 13.94
N LEU A 107 2.30 -10.78 12.85
CA LEU A 107 1.52 -11.48 11.83
C LEU A 107 1.44 -12.99 12.05
N LYS A 108 2.40 -13.60 12.76
CA LYS A 108 2.46 -15.07 12.97
C LYS A 108 1.19 -15.69 13.56
N ASN A 109 0.42 -14.92 14.32
CA ASN A 109 -0.82 -15.37 14.96
C ASN A 109 -2.09 -14.82 14.29
N ALA A 110 -1.96 -14.07 13.19
CA ALA A 110 -3.11 -13.55 12.47
C ALA A 110 -3.94 -14.71 11.90
N LYS A 111 -5.27 -14.62 12.01
CA LYS A 111 -6.23 -15.62 11.50
C LYS A 111 -7.32 -15.02 10.62
N SER A 112 -7.28 -13.71 10.40
CA SER A 112 -8.23 -12.95 9.60
C SER A 112 -7.53 -11.80 8.91
N VAL A 113 -8.16 -11.25 7.87
CA VAL A 113 -7.71 -10.03 7.20
C VAL A 113 -7.60 -8.87 8.21
N GLU A 114 -8.54 -8.77 9.15
CA GLU A 114 -8.51 -7.78 10.22
C GLU A 114 -7.28 -7.94 11.13
N ASP A 115 -6.88 -9.17 11.47
CA ASP A 115 -5.67 -9.40 12.26
C ASP A 115 -4.40 -9.01 11.49
N PHE A 116 -4.35 -9.31 10.19
CA PHE A 116 -3.24 -8.85 9.34
C PHE A 116 -3.16 -7.32 9.30
N ALA A 117 -4.27 -6.63 9.05
CA ALA A 117 -4.30 -5.17 9.00
C ALA A 117 -3.83 -4.53 10.32
N ARG A 118 -4.26 -5.09 11.46
CA ARG A 118 -3.80 -4.64 12.79
C ARG A 118 -2.33 -4.97 13.04
N GLY A 119 -1.87 -6.16 12.66
CA GLY A 119 -0.48 -6.58 12.84
C GLY A 119 0.50 -5.77 11.99
N ILE A 120 0.10 -5.40 10.76
CA ILE A 120 0.86 -4.50 9.89
C ILE A 120 1.05 -3.13 10.57
N ILE A 121 0.00 -2.60 11.21
CA ILE A 121 0.09 -1.34 11.95
C ILE A 121 0.87 -1.46 13.24
N ALA A 122 0.74 -2.56 13.97
CA ALA A 122 1.58 -2.84 15.14
C ALA A 122 3.07 -2.89 14.77
N GLY A 123 3.40 -3.37 13.57
CA GLY A 123 4.75 -3.28 12.99
C GLY A 123 5.18 -1.86 12.59
N GLY A 124 4.29 -0.87 12.63
CA GLY A 124 4.56 0.54 12.34
C GLY A 124 4.60 0.87 10.85
N TYR A 125 3.79 0.19 10.02
CA TYR A 125 3.69 0.49 8.59
C TYR A 125 3.25 1.92 8.32
N ALA A 126 2.29 2.43 9.09
CA ALA A 126 1.87 3.83 9.11
C ALA A 126 1.72 4.31 10.56
N THR A 127 1.72 5.62 10.77
CA THR A 127 1.43 6.21 12.09
C THR A 127 -0.01 6.65 12.27
N ASP A 128 -0.82 6.64 11.21
CA ASP A 128 -2.25 6.88 11.37
C ASP A 128 -2.83 5.71 12.19
N PRO A 129 -3.34 5.96 13.42
CA PRO A 129 -3.94 4.90 14.23
C PRO A 129 -5.16 4.26 13.56
N ASN A 130 -5.80 4.95 12.60
CA ASN A 130 -6.96 4.45 11.87
C ASN A 130 -6.61 3.66 10.61
N TYR A 131 -5.32 3.54 10.24
CA TYR A 131 -4.91 2.88 8.99
C TYR A 131 -5.48 1.47 8.86
N ALA A 132 -5.46 0.67 9.93
CA ALA A 132 -6.01 -0.68 9.90
C ALA A 132 -7.50 -0.67 9.52
N ASN A 133 -8.29 0.22 10.12
CA ASN A 133 -9.72 0.36 9.83
C ASN A 133 -9.96 0.86 8.40
N GLN A 134 -9.15 1.81 7.93
CA GLN A 134 -9.24 2.32 6.55
C GLN A 134 -8.90 1.22 5.54
N LEU A 135 -7.84 0.45 5.77
CA LEU A 135 -7.46 -0.69 4.93
C LEU A 135 -8.56 -1.76 4.91
N ILE A 136 -9.12 -2.13 6.07
CA ILE A 136 -10.25 -3.06 6.16
C ILE A 136 -11.46 -2.51 5.37
N GLY A 137 -11.75 -1.22 5.47
CA GLY A 137 -12.82 -0.56 4.73
C GLY A 137 -12.61 -0.61 3.22
N ILE A 138 -11.38 -0.36 2.74
CA ILE A 138 -11.00 -0.49 1.32
C ILE A 138 -11.21 -1.93 0.85
N ILE A 139 -10.75 -2.92 1.63
CA ILE A 139 -10.89 -4.35 1.31
C ILE A 139 -12.37 -4.74 1.18
N LYS A 140 -13.21 -4.32 2.13
CA LYS A 140 -14.65 -4.64 2.14
C LYS A 140 -15.40 -3.96 1.01
N SER A 141 -15.21 -2.65 0.83
CA SER A 141 -15.92 -1.88 -0.20
C SER A 141 -15.58 -2.31 -1.63
N ASN A 142 -14.38 -2.86 -1.86
CA ASN A 142 -13.95 -3.38 -3.16
C ASN A 142 -14.15 -4.92 -3.29
N GLY A 143 -14.67 -5.58 -2.25
CA GLY A 143 -14.89 -7.03 -2.24
C GLY A 143 -13.63 -7.85 -2.51
N LEU A 144 -12.47 -7.44 -1.98
CA LEU A 144 -11.18 -8.02 -2.33
C LEU A 144 -10.94 -9.41 -1.73
N THR A 145 -11.66 -9.77 -0.66
CA THR A 145 -11.55 -11.10 -0.02
C THR A 145 -11.93 -12.24 -0.95
N LYS A 146 -12.69 -11.98 -2.03
CA LYS A 146 -13.00 -12.97 -3.08
C LYS A 146 -11.75 -13.49 -3.81
N TYR A 147 -10.62 -12.80 -3.69
CA TYR A 147 -9.35 -13.21 -4.27
C TYR A 147 -8.48 -14.00 -3.28
N ASP A 148 -8.84 -14.07 -2.01
CA ASP A 148 -8.13 -14.88 -1.03
C ASP A 148 -8.39 -16.37 -1.29
N ASP A 149 -7.43 -17.22 -0.92
CA ASP A 149 -7.60 -18.69 -0.98
C ASP A 149 -8.26 -19.29 0.28
N GLY A 150 -8.69 -18.44 1.21
CA GLY A 150 -9.27 -18.83 2.51
C GLY A 150 -8.25 -19.20 3.59
N SER A 151 -6.96 -19.26 3.26
CA SER A 151 -5.87 -19.45 4.22
C SER A 151 -5.33 -18.11 4.71
N TYR A 152 -5.30 -17.96 6.03
CA TYR A 152 -4.76 -16.78 6.73
C TYR A 152 -3.59 -17.15 7.66
N THR A 153 -2.98 -18.32 7.46
CA THR A 153 -1.84 -18.73 8.29
C THR A 153 -0.57 -18.14 7.71
N PHE A 154 -0.01 -17.14 8.38
CA PHE A 154 1.29 -16.59 8.03
C PHE A 154 2.40 -17.65 8.21
N THR A 155 3.09 -17.99 7.13
CA THR A 155 4.13 -19.04 7.12
C THR A 155 5.55 -18.49 6.96
N GLY A 156 5.70 -17.24 6.52
CA GLY A 156 7.03 -16.65 6.30
C GLY A 156 7.86 -17.33 5.19
N GLY A 157 7.19 -17.81 4.14
CA GLY A 157 7.84 -18.55 3.05
C GLY A 157 8.52 -17.69 1.97
N ALA A 158 9.40 -18.33 1.20
CA ALA A 158 10.13 -17.67 0.12
C ALA A 158 9.21 -17.16 -0.99
N VAL A 159 9.40 -15.90 -1.39
CA VAL A 159 8.64 -15.27 -2.48
C VAL A 159 9.42 -15.44 -3.79
N SER A 160 8.91 -16.26 -4.71
CA SER A 160 9.56 -16.52 -6.00
C SER A 160 9.03 -15.60 -7.11
N GLY A 161 9.86 -15.29 -8.12
CA GLY A 161 9.44 -14.54 -9.32
C GLY A 161 9.94 -13.08 -9.43
N GLY A 162 11.00 -12.70 -8.71
CA GLY A 162 11.73 -11.45 -8.95
C GLY A 162 13.11 -11.74 -9.53
N SER A 163 13.54 -11.00 -10.55
CA SER A 163 14.90 -11.12 -11.09
C SER A 163 15.90 -10.73 -9.99
N THR A 164 16.66 -11.71 -9.49
CA THR A 164 17.85 -11.47 -8.66
C THR A 164 18.96 -10.91 -9.54
N GLY A 165 18.87 -9.61 -9.87
CA GLY A 165 20.05 -8.85 -10.26
C GLY A 165 21.01 -8.84 -9.08
N GLY A 166 22.18 -9.45 -9.26
CA GLY A 166 23.20 -9.69 -8.23
C GLY A 166 23.81 -8.42 -7.63
N GLY A 167 23.03 -7.73 -6.80
CA GLY A 167 23.53 -6.83 -5.76
C GLY A 167 23.21 -7.48 -4.43
N SER A 168 24.24 -7.86 -3.68
CA SER A 168 24.10 -8.30 -2.29
C SER A 168 23.09 -7.39 -1.57
N PHE A 169 21.99 -7.98 -1.09
CA PHE A 169 21.14 -7.38 -0.07
C PHE A 169 21.97 -7.34 1.23
N MET A 170 23.00 -6.50 1.27
CA MET A 170 23.55 -6.03 2.52
C MET A 170 22.40 -5.31 3.18
N THR A 171 21.83 -5.91 4.22
CA THR A 171 20.99 -5.24 5.19
C THR A 171 21.90 -4.31 5.99
N PRO A 172 21.90 -2.98 5.79
CA PRO A 172 22.38 -2.13 6.85
C PRO A 172 21.22 -2.04 7.84
N LEU A 173 21.44 -2.56 9.04
CA LEU A 173 20.58 -2.38 10.22
C LEU A 173 20.55 -0.92 10.69
N PHE A 174 20.66 0.06 9.80
CA PHE A 174 20.73 1.47 10.13
C PHE A 174 19.68 2.24 9.33
N GLY A 175 18.69 2.74 10.06
CA GLY A 175 17.83 3.81 9.57
C GLY A 175 16.50 3.38 8.97
N ALA A 176 15.77 2.44 9.60
CA ALA A 176 14.30 2.53 9.60
C ALA A 176 13.91 3.78 10.41
N ILE A 177 14.21 4.97 9.86
CA ILE A 177 13.88 6.23 10.48
C ILE A 177 12.35 6.30 10.51
N ILE A 178 11.83 6.06 11.72
CA ILE A 178 10.52 6.44 12.18
C ILE A 178 10.20 7.84 11.67
N ARG A 179 9.11 7.94 10.91
CA ARG A 179 8.18 9.09 10.73
C ARG A 179 7.33 8.72 9.51
N GLY A 180 6.05 8.44 9.61
CA GLY A 180 5.21 8.52 10.76
C GLY A 180 4.62 9.90 10.97
N LEU A 181 4.08 10.52 9.91
CA LEU A 181 3.14 11.63 9.99
C LEU A 181 2.55 12.01 8.62
N LEU A 182 2.09 11.06 7.79
CA LEU A 182 1.52 11.47 6.49
C LEU A 182 0.54 10.52 5.81
N PHE A 183 -0.50 10.08 6.54
CA PHE A 183 -1.73 9.57 5.91
C PHE A 183 -2.96 10.47 6.13
N ILE A 184 -2.77 11.69 6.65
CA ILE A 184 -3.86 12.65 6.91
C ILE A 184 -4.38 13.36 5.63
N LEU A 185 -3.82 13.13 4.43
CA LEU A 185 -4.25 13.87 3.22
C LEU A 185 -4.88 13.06 2.08
N CYS A 186 -5.03 11.73 2.21
CA CYS A 186 -5.87 10.98 1.25
C CYS A 186 -7.37 11.08 1.57
N VAL A 187 -7.77 11.37 2.82
CA VAL A 187 -9.19 11.52 3.16
C VAL A 187 -9.75 12.89 2.75
N ILE A 188 -8.95 13.97 2.79
CA ILE A 188 -9.43 15.31 2.38
C ILE A 188 -9.56 15.43 0.85
N GLY A 189 -8.71 14.75 0.08
CA GLY A 189 -8.85 14.71 -1.39
C GLY A 189 -10.10 13.97 -1.87
N ALA A 190 -10.53 12.94 -1.14
CA ALA A 190 -11.77 12.21 -1.45
C ALA A 190 -13.03 12.98 -1.03
N LEU A 191 -13.01 13.69 0.11
CA LEU A 191 -14.13 14.53 0.54
C LEU A 191 -14.34 15.78 -0.34
N LEU A 192 -13.26 16.38 -0.86
CA LEU A 192 -13.37 17.54 -1.76
C LEU A 192 -13.78 17.17 -3.20
N LEU A 193 -13.60 15.92 -3.62
CA LEU A 193 -14.10 15.43 -4.92
C LEU A 193 -15.60 15.07 -4.87
N PHE A 194 -16.14 14.70 -3.70
CA PHE A 194 -17.59 14.51 -3.53
C PHE A 194 -18.36 15.83 -3.47
N ALA A 195 -17.77 16.89 -2.90
CA ALA A 195 -18.42 18.21 -2.83
C ALA A 195 -18.63 18.87 -4.22
N ASN A 196 -17.79 18.55 -5.20
CA ASN A 196 -17.91 19.10 -6.56
C ASN A 196 -18.70 18.21 -7.54
N ALA A 197 -19.15 17.02 -7.12
CA ALA A 197 -19.84 16.07 -8.00
C ALA A 197 -21.38 16.18 -7.98
N PHE A 198 -21.98 17.04 -7.13
CA PHE A 198 -23.43 17.24 -7.07
C PHE A 198 -23.83 18.69 -6.78
N PRO A 199 -23.83 19.60 -7.77
CA PRO A 199 -24.50 20.89 -7.62
C PRO A 199 -26.01 20.73 -7.85
N SER A 200 -26.71 19.88 -7.08
CA SER A 200 -28.18 19.67 -7.24
C SER A 200 -28.84 18.98 -6.04
N VAL A 201 -28.86 19.61 -4.87
CA VAL A 201 -29.85 19.27 -3.81
C VAL A 201 -30.55 20.51 -3.25
N GLU A 202 -29.98 21.71 -3.42
CA GLU A 202 -30.57 22.94 -2.86
C GLU A 202 -31.71 23.54 -3.72
N GLN A 203 -31.82 23.18 -5.00
CA GLN A 203 -32.88 23.71 -5.87
C GLN A 203 -34.20 22.92 -5.81
N THR A 204 -34.19 21.67 -5.33
CA THR A 204 -35.41 20.86 -5.25
C THR A 204 -36.27 21.22 -4.04
N VAL A 205 -35.68 21.74 -2.96
CA VAL A 205 -36.42 22.15 -1.76
C VAL A 205 -37.15 23.49 -1.95
N LYS A 206 -36.56 24.45 -2.68
CA LYS A 206 -37.20 25.76 -2.96
C LYS A 206 -38.35 25.71 -3.97
N LYS A 207 -38.51 24.61 -4.72
CA LYS A 207 -39.60 24.45 -5.70
C LYS A 207 -40.83 23.70 -5.16
N VAL A 208 -40.74 23.14 -3.95
CA VAL A 208 -41.84 22.43 -3.28
C VAL A 208 -42.47 23.27 -2.17
N THR A 209 -41.87 24.41 -1.80
CA THR A 209 -42.36 25.33 -0.77
C THR A 209 -42.63 26.75 -1.29
N ALA A 210 -42.88 26.92 -2.59
CA ALA A 210 -43.29 28.19 -3.20
C ALA A 210 -44.62 28.01 -3.96
#